data_AF-A0A8J2KDE4-F1
#
_entry.id   AF-A0A8J2KDE4-F1
#
_cell.length_a   1.000
_cell.length_b   1.000
_cell.length_c   1.000
_cell.angle_alpha   90.00
_cell.angle_beta   90.00
_cell.angle_gamma   90.00
#
_symmetry.space_group_name_H-M   'P 1'
#
loop_
_entity.id
_entity.type
_entity.pdbx_description
1 polymer ?
#
loop_
_entity_poly.entity_id
_entity_poly.type
_entity_poly.pdbx_seq_one_letter_code
_entity_poly.pdbx_strand_id
1 'polypeptide(L)' 'EGQILGGLTISDETQSELGRTGPGWYGFQYHNVVPDIVTIGKPIGNGHPMAIVVTKSK' A
#
# COMPACT_ATOMS: atom_id res chain seq x y z
N GLU A 1 10.34 6.15 -9.80
CA GLU A 1 10.36 5.22 -10.95
C GLU A 1 9.16 5.52 -11.82
N GLY A 2 9.34 5.62 -13.15
CA GLY A 2 8.31 6.12 -14.06
C GLY A 2 7.38 5.00 -14.55
N GLN A 3 6.08 5.28 -14.61
CA GLN A 3 5.09 4.41 -15.25
C GLN A 3 5.48 4.19 -16.72
N ILE A 4 5.61 2.93 -17.13
CA ILE A 4 5.55 2.54 -18.55
C ILE A 4 4.19 2.96 -19.11
N LEU A 5 4.12 3.34 -20.40
CA LEU A 5 2.90 3.85 -21.04
C LEU A 5 1.69 2.94 -20.78
N GLY A 6 0.78 3.39 -19.91
CA GLY A 6 -0.45 2.66 -19.53
C GLY A 6 -0.32 1.66 -18.37
N GLY A 7 0.84 1.53 -17.74
CA GLY A 7 1.05 0.64 -16.59
C GLY A 7 0.51 1.22 -15.28
N LEU A 8 -0.05 0.36 -14.43
CA LEU A 8 -0.46 0.71 -13.06
C LEU A 8 0.62 0.30 -12.05
N THR A 9 0.70 1.07 -10.98
CA THR A 9 1.58 0.78 -9.84
C THR A 9 0.79 0.20 -8.68
N ILE A 10 1.30 -0.87 -8.07
CA ILE A 10 0.71 -1.52 -6.89
C ILE A 10 1.75 -1.50 -5.77
N SER A 11 1.41 -0.91 -4.63
CA SER A 11 2.18 -1.10 -3.40
C SER A 11 1.52 -2.17 -2.55
N ASP A 12 2.23 -3.29 -2.33
CA ASP A 12 1.79 -4.32 -1.39
C ASP A 12 2.27 -3.98 0.02
N GLU A 13 1.35 -3.45 0.82
CA GLU A 13 1.64 -2.98 2.18
C GLU A 13 1.36 -4.05 3.24
N THR A 14 1.02 -5.28 2.85
CA THR A 14 0.68 -6.36 3.78
C THR A 14 1.75 -6.58 4.87
N GLN A 15 3.01 -6.21 4.62
CA GLN A 15 4.10 -6.25 5.62
C GLN A 15 4.56 -4.87 6.12
N SER A 16 4.21 -3.78 5.45
CA SER A 16 4.76 -2.44 5.67
C SER A 16 3.70 -1.37 6.02
N GLU A 17 2.45 -1.80 6.22
CA GLU A 17 1.34 -0.99 6.71
C GLU A 17 1.41 -0.70 8.23
N LEU A 18 0.48 0.15 8.69
CA LEU A 18 0.20 0.48 10.09
C LEU A 18 1.45 0.87 10.91
N GLY A 19 2.35 1.67 10.32
CA GLY A 19 3.50 2.18 11.06
C GLY A 19 4.65 1.18 11.23
N ARG A 20 4.60 0.01 10.58
CA ARG A 20 5.63 -1.04 10.74
C ARG A 20 7.04 -0.52 10.44
N THR A 21 7.15 0.33 9.43
CA THR A 21 8.42 0.83 8.90
C THR A 21 8.86 2.15 9.54
N GLY A 22 8.09 2.72 10.48
CA GLY A 22 8.43 3.94 11.20
C GLY A 22 7.28 4.95 11.28
N PRO A 23 7.57 6.27 11.25
CA PRO A 23 6.56 7.33 11.40
C PRO A 23 5.43 7.35 10.36
N GLY A 24 5.67 6.83 9.16
CA GLY A 24 4.66 6.70 8.09
C GLY A 24 3.74 5.51 8.30
N TRP A 25 2.48 5.64 7.86
CA TRP A 25 1.49 4.56 7.91
C TRP A 25 1.74 3.45 6.90
N TYR A 26 2.40 3.75 5.79
CA TYR A 26 2.67 2.81 4.69
C TYR A 26 4.13 2.89 4.23
N GLY A 27 4.67 1.78 3.74
CA GLY A 27 6.03 1.66 3.21
C GLY A 27 6.30 2.55 2.01
N PHE A 28 5.34 2.71 1.08
CA PHE A 28 5.54 3.55 -0.11
C PHE A 28 5.92 5.00 0.21
N GLN A 29 5.54 5.51 1.40
CA GLN A 29 5.80 6.89 1.82
C GLN A 29 7.30 7.21 1.96
N TYR A 30 8.15 6.20 2.15
CA TYR A 30 9.60 6.37 2.24
C TYR A 30 10.30 6.37 0.87
N HIS A 31 9.58 6.06 -0.21
CA HIS A 31 10.13 5.91 -1.55
C HIS A 31 9.79 7.06 -2.51
N ASN A 32 9.15 8.13 -2.00
CA ASN A 32 8.70 9.28 -2.79
C ASN A 32 7.87 8.88 -4.04
N VAL A 33 6.97 7.92 -3.85
CA VAL A 33 6.03 7.42 -4.87
C VAL A 33 4.59 7.50 -4.36
N VAL A 34 3.64 7.65 -5.28
CA VAL A 34 2.21 7.57 -5.00
C VAL A 34 1.61 6.48 -5.88
N PRO A 35 1.38 5.27 -5.33
CA PRO A 35 0.88 4.15 -6.13
C PRO A 35 -0.57 4.37 -6.58
N ASP A 36 -0.98 3.68 -7.65
CA ASP A 36 -2.36 3.67 -8.11
C ASP A 36 -3.25 2.78 -7.24
N ILE A 37 -2.68 1.68 -6.74
CA ILE A 37 -3.35 0.68 -5.92
C ILE A 37 -2.49 0.38 -4.70
N VAL A 38 -3.14 0.23 -3.54
CA VAL A 38 -2.50 -0.24 -2.30
C VAL A 38 -3.24 -1.47 -1.78
N THR A 39 -2.52 -2.54 -1.46
CA THR A 39 -3.09 -3.73 -0.80
C THR A 39 -2.67 -3.80 0.66
N ILE A 40 -3.61 -4.12 1.55
CA ILE A 40 -3.45 -4.14 3.01
C ILE A 40 -4.03 -5.45 3.57
N GLY A 41 -3.45 -6.00 4.64
CA GLY A 41 -3.92 -7.25 5.21
C GLY A 41 -3.50 -7.54 6.64
N LYS A 42 -2.31 -8.11 6.84
CA LYS A 42 -1.93 -8.84 8.08
C LYS A 42 -2.35 -8.14 9.39
N PRO A 43 -1.83 -6.95 9.74
CA PRO A 43 -2.19 -6.30 10.98
C PRO A 43 -3.54 -5.57 10.96
N ILE A 44 -4.15 -5.25 9.80
CA ILE A 44 -5.42 -4.48 9.75
C ILE A 44 -6.61 -5.19 10.41
N GLY A 45 -6.60 -6.52 10.37
CA GLY A 45 -7.64 -7.33 11.00
C GLY A 45 -7.37 -7.69 12.46
N ASN A 46 -6.21 -7.32 13.03
CA ASN A 46 -5.78 -7.76 14.36
C ASN A 46 -6.00 -9.27 14.63
N GLY A 47 -5.68 -10.11 13.62
CA GLY A 47 -5.90 -11.56 13.65
C GLY A 47 -7.25 -12.02 13.06
N HIS A 48 -8.20 -11.13 12.82
CA HIS A 48 -9.40 -11.41 12.04
C HIS A 48 -9.07 -11.54 10.54
N PRO A 49 -9.66 -12.50 9.81
CA PRO A 49 -9.47 -12.60 8.37
C PRO A 49 -10.00 -11.36 7.63
N MET A 50 -9.11 -10.46 7.25
CA MET A 50 -9.44 -9.21 6.57
C MET A 50 -8.38 -8.88 5.51
N ALA A 51 -8.84 -8.37 4.37
CA ALA A 51 -8.00 -7.85 3.30
C ALA A 51 -8.66 -6.59 2.71
N ILE A 52 -7.85 -5.59 2.33
CA ILE A 52 -8.33 -4.32 1.78
C ILE A 52 -7.56 -3.99 0.51
N VAL A 53 -8.28 -3.48 -0.49
CA VAL A 53 -7.71 -2.89 -1.70
C VAL A 53 -8.15 -1.43 -1.76
N VAL A 54 -7.17 -0.51 -1.74
CA VAL A 54 -7.40 0.92 -1.92
C VAL A 54 -7.03 1.30 -3.34
N THR A 55 -7.90 2.05 -4.02
CA THR A 55 -7.69 2.51 -5.39
C THR A 55 -8.22 3.94 -5.55
N LYS A 56 -7.74 4.63 -6.59
CA LYS A 56 -8.25 5.96 -6.96
C LYS A 56 -9.71 5.85 -7.41
N SER A 57 -10.52 6.88 -7.14
CA SER A 57 -11.80 7.03 -7.82
C SER A 57 -11.57 7.27 -9.31
N LYS A 58 -12.61 7.04 -10.12
CA LYS A 58 -12.63 7.56 -11.49
C LYS A 58 -12.47 9.08 -11.50
#